data_AF-A0A535F017-F1
#
_entry.id   AF-A0A535F017-F1
#
_cell.length_a   1.000
_cell.length_b   1.000
_cell.length_c   1.000
_cell.angle_alpha   90.00
_cell.angle_beta   90.00
_cell.angle_gamma   90.00
#
_symmetry.space_group_name_H-M   'P 1'
#
loop_
_entity.id
_entity.type
_entity.pdbx_description
1 polymer ?
#
loop_
_entity_poly.entity_id
_entity_poly.type
_entity_poly.pdbx_seq_one_letter_code
_entity_poly.pdbx_strand_id
1 'polypeptide(L)'
;MILQTLLNPGAGPNQGVLDNDLSSVLSSSTPHVLASNVNVLDFDQNFQVLHFQQYTLMDNNWEVYTGGFVNSNQDGLLLYDRVLRDVRLLGFDSNLHITHNQPIHNVDGNWEVFSGDFKGAGRSQVLFYNPIGGNAQILTLKTDLSLADTKNYTGWGTNQVLYVGHFGAPTLSVMLYDPQAVLSIFLEFDSTLMVSHQVTVHSWDNHWQILIGSFLDRSRCLATNNCSTGDDILVLNRRTGQLEQFVFSFGNQYQVDDTRSQGFVRSRVAPMDSLTSIDASSFSLLTTLNTSIRGEELY
;
A
#
# COMPACT_ATOMS: atom_id res chain seq x y z
N MET A 1 21.61 3.87 -24.12
CA MET A 1 20.44 3.67 -25.00
C MET A 1 19.27 3.47 -24.06
N ILE A 2 18.46 4.51 -23.87
CA ILE A 2 17.45 4.63 -22.81
C ILE A 2 16.13 4.11 -23.38
N LEU A 3 15.53 3.12 -22.73
CA LEU A 3 14.20 2.63 -23.07
C LEU A 3 13.18 3.37 -22.19
N GLN A 4 12.59 4.43 -22.74
CA GLN A 4 11.36 5.04 -22.23
C GLN A 4 10.18 4.19 -22.74
N THR A 5 9.47 3.49 -21.87
CA THR A 5 8.14 2.96 -22.18
C THR A 5 7.09 3.95 -21.69
N LEU A 6 6.63 4.76 -22.65
CA LEU A 6 5.50 5.68 -22.53
C LEU A 6 4.20 4.88 -22.42
N LEU A 7 3.41 5.14 -21.37
CA LEU A 7 1.96 4.93 -21.38
C LEU A 7 1.38 5.85 -22.46
N ASN A 8 0.87 5.27 -23.54
CA ASN A 8 0.30 6.02 -24.66
C ASN A 8 -1.21 6.20 -24.42
N PRO A 9 -1.72 7.44 -24.29
CA PRO A 9 -3.16 7.68 -24.20
C PRO A 9 -3.72 7.85 -25.62
N GLY A 10 -4.40 6.81 -26.11
CA GLY A 10 -5.33 6.91 -27.23
C GLY A 10 -5.06 5.97 -28.42
N ALA A 11 -5.91 4.96 -28.57
CA ALA A 11 -6.31 4.41 -29.87
C ALA A 11 -7.60 3.56 -29.75
N GLY A 12 -8.73 4.12 -30.22
CA GLY A 12 -9.72 3.49 -31.11
C GLY A 12 -10.60 2.32 -30.63
N PRO A 13 -11.86 2.23 -31.10
CA PRO A 13 -12.84 1.25 -30.63
C PRO A 13 -12.64 -0.11 -31.29
N ASN A 14 -12.23 -1.11 -30.53
CA ASN A 14 -12.49 -2.50 -30.87
C ASN A 14 -13.70 -2.98 -30.07
N GLN A 15 -14.90 -2.66 -30.58
CA GLN A 15 -16.08 -3.51 -30.33
C GLN A 15 -15.87 -4.82 -31.08
N GLY A 16 -15.83 -5.95 -30.38
CA GLY A 16 -15.69 -7.23 -31.06
C GLY A 16 -15.55 -8.49 -30.20
N VAL A 17 -15.70 -8.43 -28.88
CA VAL A 17 -16.10 -9.59 -28.07
C VAL A 17 -17.17 -9.08 -27.12
N LEU A 18 -18.32 -9.74 -27.09
CA LEU A 18 -19.29 -9.54 -26.02
C LEU A 18 -18.58 -9.90 -24.72
N ASP A 19 -18.08 -8.89 -23.99
CA ASP A 19 -17.47 -9.07 -22.68
C ASP A 19 -18.62 -9.40 -21.70
N ASN A 20 -19.08 -10.65 -21.74
CA ASN A 20 -20.04 -11.21 -20.79
C ASN A 20 -19.38 -11.48 -19.42
N ASP A 21 -18.14 -11.05 -19.27
CA ASP A 21 -17.39 -10.99 -18.02
C ASP A 21 -18.12 -10.08 -17.02
N LEU A 22 -18.21 -10.52 -15.77
CA LEU A 22 -18.94 -9.88 -14.68
C LEU A 22 -20.47 -9.75 -14.92
N SER A 23 -21.05 -10.59 -15.78
CA SER A 23 -22.51 -10.67 -15.89
C SER A 23 -23.13 -11.28 -14.62
N SER A 24 -24.17 -10.64 -14.08
CA SER A 24 -24.99 -11.16 -12.98
C SER A 24 -26.15 -12.04 -13.48
N VAL A 25 -26.20 -12.30 -14.79
CA VAL A 25 -27.30 -13.01 -15.45
C VAL A 25 -26.80 -14.36 -15.95
N LEU A 26 -27.32 -15.45 -15.35
CA LEU A 26 -27.14 -16.81 -15.87
C LEU A 26 -27.85 -16.94 -17.22
N SER A 27 -27.14 -16.72 -18.33
CA SER A 27 -27.73 -16.89 -19.65
C SER A 27 -27.94 -18.37 -19.99
N SER A 28 -29.20 -18.81 -19.96
CA SER A 28 -29.60 -20.15 -20.37
C SER A 28 -29.82 -20.20 -21.88
N SER A 29 -28.76 -20.47 -22.68
CA SER A 29 -28.86 -21.19 -23.98
C SER A 29 -27.55 -21.17 -24.78
N THR A 30 -26.54 -21.94 -24.34
CA THR A 30 -25.48 -22.60 -25.17
C THR A 30 -24.62 -23.46 -24.23
N PRO A 31 -24.11 -24.64 -24.65
CA PRO A 31 -23.39 -25.56 -23.77
C PRO A 31 -21.93 -25.13 -23.56
N HIS A 32 -21.73 -23.94 -23.03
CA HIS A 32 -20.57 -23.60 -22.22
C HIS A 32 -21.12 -22.83 -21.02
N VAL A 33 -21.53 -23.60 -20.01
CA VAL A 33 -21.93 -23.05 -18.71
C VAL A 33 -20.68 -22.42 -18.11
N LEU A 34 -20.50 -21.13 -18.33
CA LEU A 34 -19.58 -20.33 -17.54
C LEU A 34 -20.25 -20.16 -16.18
N ALA A 35 -19.89 -21.04 -15.24
CA ALA A 35 -20.35 -20.94 -13.87
C ALA A 35 -19.76 -19.68 -13.24
N SER A 36 -20.58 -18.91 -12.54
CA SER A 36 -20.09 -17.79 -11.73
C SER A 36 -19.02 -18.29 -10.76
N ASN A 37 -17.83 -17.68 -10.83
CA ASN A 37 -16.64 -18.07 -10.07
C ASN A 37 -16.18 -16.99 -9.09
N VAL A 38 -16.86 -15.83 -9.03
CA VAL A 38 -16.58 -14.77 -8.06
C VAL A 38 -17.82 -14.49 -7.24
N ASN A 39 -17.68 -14.61 -5.92
CA ASN A 39 -18.71 -14.20 -4.97
C ASN A 39 -18.22 -12.97 -4.23
N VAL A 40 -19.00 -11.90 -4.25
CA VAL A 40 -18.75 -10.67 -3.48
C VAL A 40 -19.85 -10.56 -2.45
N LEU A 41 -19.47 -10.36 -1.19
CA LEU A 41 -20.40 -10.26 -0.07
C LEU A 41 -19.89 -9.27 0.95
N ASP A 42 -20.81 -8.66 1.67
CA ASP A 42 -20.54 -7.78 2.80
C ASP A 42 -21.32 -8.26 4.03
N PHE A 43 -21.01 -7.67 5.18
CA PHE A 43 -21.58 -8.06 6.45
C PHE A 43 -22.18 -6.87 7.18
N ASP A 44 -23.23 -7.12 7.96
CA ASP A 44 -23.71 -6.17 8.96
C ASP A 44 -22.78 -6.13 10.20
N GLN A 45 -23.08 -5.24 11.13
CA GLN A 45 -22.36 -5.12 12.41
C GLN A 45 -22.38 -6.38 13.29
N ASN A 46 -23.24 -7.36 12.99
CA ASN A 46 -23.35 -8.64 13.68
C ASN A 46 -22.69 -9.78 12.88
N PHE A 47 -21.88 -9.45 11.86
CA PHE A 47 -21.24 -10.39 10.95
C PHE A 47 -22.23 -11.30 10.19
N GLN A 48 -23.47 -10.86 10.00
CA GLN A 48 -24.42 -11.53 9.13
C GLN A 48 -24.24 -11.04 7.71
N VAL A 49 -24.33 -11.94 6.71
CA VAL A 49 -24.26 -11.55 5.30
C VAL A 49 -25.40 -10.59 5.01
N LEU A 50 -25.05 -9.37 4.61
CA LEU A 50 -26.02 -8.31 4.34
C LEU A 50 -26.41 -8.33 2.86
N HIS A 51 -25.41 -8.35 1.97
CA HIS A 51 -25.57 -8.51 0.54
C HIS A 51 -24.65 -9.61 0.01
N PHE A 52 -25.09 -10.24 -1.09
CA PHE A 52 -24.34 -11.29 -1.76
C PHE A 52 -24.60 -11.19 -3.27
N GLN A 53 -23.52 -11.10 -4.05
CA GLN A 53 -23.56 -11.02 -5.49
C GLN A 53 -22.63 -12.05 -6.11
N GLN A 54 -23.05 -12.60 -7.24
CA GLN A 54 -22.26 -13.56 -8.00
C GLN A 54 -21.93 -13.00 -9.38
N TYR A 55 -20.66 -13.12 -9.74
CA TYR A 55 -20.12 -12.68 -11.00
C TYR A 55 -19.36 -13.81 -11.68
N THR A 56 -19.31 -13.74 -13.00
CA THR A 56 -18.59 -14.69 -13.84
C THR A 56 -17.35 -14.02 -14.41
N LEU A 57 -16.16 -14.51 -14.04
CA LEU A 57 -14.91 -14.18 -14.71
C LEU A 57 -14.57 -15.27 -15.73
N MET A 58 -14.36 -14.87 -16.98
CA MET A 58 -14.06 -15.78 -18.10
C MET A 58 -12.73 -16.52 -17.95
N ASP A 59 -11.77 -15.88 -17.26
CA ASP A 59 -10.43 -16.41 -17.00
C ASP A 59 -10.23 -16.69 -15.49
N ASN A 60 -9.32 -17.62 -15.15
CA ASN A 60 -9.11 -18.09 -13.77
C ASN A 60 -7.78 -17.65 -13.14
N ASN A 61 -7.04 -16.71 -13.76
CA ASN A 61 -5.71 -16.29 -13.29
C ASN A 61 -5.71 -14.95 -12.56
N TRP A 62 -6.87 -14.50 -12.09
CA TRP A 62 -7.02 -13.21 -11.42
C TRP A 62 -6.49 -13.25 -9.99
N GLU A 63 -5.49 -12.42 -9.73
CA GLU A 63 -5.16 -11.97 -8.38
C GLU A 63 -6.15 -10.89 -7.98
N VAL A 64 -6.61 -10.93 -6.73
CA VAL A 64 -7.65 -10.03 -6.22
C VAL A 64 -7.07 -9.18 -5.09
N TYR A 65 -7.20 -7.87 -5.23
CA TYR A 65 -6.80 -6.88 -4.24
C TYR A 65 -8.00 -5.98 -3.92
N THR A 66 -8.11 -5.53 -2.67
CA THR A 66 -9.21 -4.66 -2.23
C THR A 66 -8.70 -3.25 -1.93
N GLY A 67 -9.59 -2.27 -1.90
CA GLY A 67 -9.30 -0.96 -1.32
C GLY A 67 -10.38 0.06 -1.59
N GLY A 68 -10.46 1.09 -0.75
CA GLY A 68 -11.38 2.23 -0.87
C GLY A 68 -11.07 3.15 -2.05
N PHE A 69 -11.10 2.63 -3.28
CA PHE A 69 -10.72 3.35 -4.50
C PHE A 69 -11.73 4.45 -4.88
N VAL A 70 -13.02 4.18 -4.67
CA VAL A 70 -14.12 5.12 -4.97
C VAL A 70 -14.35 6.08 -3.80
N ASN A 71 -14.37 5.57 -2.57
CA ASN A 71 -14.59 6.30 -1.33
C ASN A 71 -14.01 5.55 -0.12
N SER A 72 -14.00 6.17 1.06
CA SER A 72 -13.44 5.60 2.29
C SER A 72 -14.30 4.53 2.98
N ASN A 73 -15.56 4.37 2.57
CA ASN A 73 -16.55 3.57 3.31
C ASN A 73 -16.91 2.26 2.61
N GLN A 74 -16.40 2.06 1.39
CA GLN A 74 -16.65 0.86 0.61
C GLN A 74 -15.43 0.53 -0.22
N ASP A 75 -14.97 -0.72 -0.09
CA ASP A 75 -13.91 -1.25 -0.93
C ASP A 75 -14.41 -1.51 -2.35
N GLY A 76 -13.55 -1.19 -3.32
CA GLY A 76 -13.59 -1.74 -4.67
C GLY A 76 -12.63 -2.93 -4.80
N LEU A 77 -12.62 -3.53 -5.98
CA LEU A 77 -11.68 -4.60 -6.32
C LEU A 77 -10.70 -4.13 -7.39
N LEU A 78 -9.46 -4.60 -7.29
CA LEU A 78 -8.51 -4.64 -8.38
C LEU A 78 -8.27 -6.10 -8.70
N LEU A 79 -8.63 -6.51 -9.91
CA LEU A 79 -8.33 -7.82 -10.47
C LEU A 79 -7.10 -7.68 -11.36
N TYR A 80 -6.13 -8.57 -11.20
CA TYR A 80 -4.90 -8.53 -11.97
C TYR A 80 -4.58 -9.91 -12.55
N ASP A 81 -4.52 -9.99 -13.88
CA ASP A 81 -4.02 -11.16 -14.60
C ASP A 81 -2.60 -10.86 -15.08
N ARG A 82 -1.63 -11.50 -14.43
CA ARG A 82 -0.20 -11.37 -14.78
C ARG A 82 0.12 -11.92 -16.17
N VAL A 83 -0.58 -12.96 -16.60
CA VAL A 83 -0.31 -13.67 -17.85
C VAL A 83 -0.85 -12.88 -19.04
N LEU A 84 -2.08 -12.40 -18.93
CA LEU A 84 -2.71 -11.54 -19.92
C LEU A 84 -2.22 -10.09 -19.85
N ARG A 85 -1.55 -9.72 -18.75
CA ARG A 85 -1.02 -8.38 -18.50
C ARG A 85 -2.14 -7.33 -18.46
N ASP A 86 -3.21 -7.68 -17.79
CA ASP A 86 -4.45 -6.91 -17.69
C ASP A 86 -4.82 -6.67 -16.22
N VAL A 87 -5.28 -5.46 -15.93
CA VAL A 87 -5.83 -5.06 -14.64
C VAL A 87 -7.27 -4.58 -14.85
N ARG A 88 -8.16 -4.88 -13.91
CA ARG A 88 -9.55 -4.41 -13.91
C ARG A 88 -9.89 -3.82 -12.54
N LEU A 89 -10.26 -2.55 -12.51
CA LEU A 89 -10.72 -1.86 -11.32
C LEU A 89 -12.25 -1.85 -11.29
N LEU A 90 -12.82 -2.36 -10.20
CA LEU A 90 -14.26 -2.48 -9.98
C LEU A 90 -14.69 -1.62 -8.81
N GLY A 91 -15.80 -0.91 -8.98
CA GLY A 91 -16.49 -0.17 -7.94
C GLY A 91 -17.93 -0.64 -7.84
N PHE A 92 -18.49 -0.58 -6.63
CA PHE A 92 -19.82 -1.09 -6.34
C PHE A 92 -20.76 0.00 -5.85
N ASP A 93 -22.07 -0.27 -5.91
CA ASP A 93 -23.08 0.43 -5.12
C ASP A 93 -23.23 -0.22 -3.73
N SER A 94 -24.10 0.33 -2.88
CA SER A 94 -24.35 -0.18 -1.53
C SER A 94 -24.96 -1.59 -1.47
N ASN A 95 -25.42 -2.15 -2.60
CA ASN A 95 -25.96 -3.51 -2.70
C ASN A 95 -25.01 -4.45 -3.47
N LEU A 96 -23.72 -4.04 -3.56
CA LEU A 96 -22.65 -4.74 -4.25
C LEU A 96 -22.84 -4.89 -5.76
N HIS A 97 -23.73 -4.12 -6.42
CA HIS A 97 -23.77 -4.10 -7.88
C HIS A 97 -22.62 -3.29 -8.44
N ILE A 98 -21.98 -3.80 -9.50
CA ILE A 98 -20.90 -3.08 -10.20
C ILE A 98 -21.45 -1.78 -10.80
N THR A 99 -20.87 -0.66 -10.39
CA THR A 99 -21.16 0.69 -10.92
C THR A 99 -20.04 1.24 -11.78
N HIS A 100 -18.80 0.77 -11.53
CA HIS A 100 -17.62 1.15 -12.28
C HIS A 100 -16.83 -0.10 -12.67
N ASN A 101 -16.43 -0.20 -13.94
CA ASN A 101 -15.54 -1.23 -14.45
C ASN A 101 -14.53 -0.58 -15.38
N GLN A 102 -13.30 -0.43 -14.90
CA GLN A 102 -12.22 0.23 -15.62
C GLN A 102 -11.11 -0.79 -15.93
N PRO A 103 -11.00 -1.26 -17.19
CA PRO A 103 -9.86 -2.07 -17.61
C PRO A 103 -8.63 -1.20 -17.86
N ILE A 104 -7.45 -1.80 -17.60
CA ILE A 104 -6.12 -1.27 -17.89
C ILE A 104 -5.31 -2.40 -18.52
N HIS A 105 -4.93 -2.23 -19.77
CA HIS A 105 -4.23 -3.27 -20.54
C HIS A 105 -2.72 -3.02 -20.62
N ASN A 106 -1.98 -4.07 -20.97
CA ASN A 106 -0.53 -4.04 -21.21
C ASN A 106 0.30 -3.63 -19.98
N VAL A 107 -0.16 -3.95 -18.76
CA VAL A 107 0.63 -3.75 -17.54
C VAL A 107 1.85 -4.67 -17.52
N ASP A 108 2.85 -4.47 -16.66
CA ASP A 108 3.91 -5.47 -16.47
C ASP A 108 3.30 -6.73 -15.82
N GLY A 109 3.84 -7.92 -16.06
CA GLY A 109 3.42 -9.17 -15.41
C GLY A 109 4.08 -9.40 -14.05
N ASN A 110 5.11 -8.61 -13.72
CA ASN A 110 5.93 -8.76 -12.52
C ASN A 110 5.54 -7.80 -11.38
N TRP A 111 4.39 -7.12 -11.48
CA TRP A 111 3.99 -6.15 -10.46
C TRP A 111 3.44 -6.82 -9.21
N GLU A 112 4.07 -6.68 -8.06
CA GLU A 112 3.39 -6.82 -6.78
C GLU A 112 2.42 -5.64 -6.60
N VAL A 113 1.22 -5.89 -6.08
CA VAL A 113 0.16 -4.89 -5.97
C VAL A 113 -0.18 -4.64 -4.51
N PHE A 114 -0.25 -3.36 -4.16
CA PHE A 114 -0.66 -2.88 -2.86
C PHE A 114 -1.68 -1.75 -3.04
N SER A 115 -2.52 -1.53 -2.05
CA SER A 115 -3.52 -0.47 -2.05
C SER A 115 -3.52 0.26 -0.71
N GLY A 116 -3.86 1.55 -0.73
CA GLY A 116 -3.95 2.34 0.48
C GLY A 116 -3.93 3.85 0.24
N ASP A 117 -4.33 4.63 1.24
CA ASP A 117 -4.32 6.10 1.18
C ASP A 117 -2.93 6.68 1.51
N PHE A 118 -2.00 6.57 0.56
CA PHE A 118 -0.62 7.06 0.70
C PHE A 118 -0.55 8.59 0.79
N LYS A 119 -1.53 9.30 0.24
CA LYS A 119 -1.55 10.78 0.22
C LYS A 119 -2.49 11.43 1.24
N GLY A 120 -3.21 10.65 2.05
CA GLY A 120 -4.13 11.13 3.08
C GLY A 120 -5.37 11.87 2.53
N ALA A 121 -5.86 11.47 1.35
CA ALA A 121 -7.00 12.12 0.69
C ALA A 121 -8.34 11.42 0.95
N GLY A 122 -8.38 10.39 1.79
CA GLY A 122 -9.57 9.60 2.11
C GLY A 122 -9.94 8.56 1.05
N ARG A 123 -9.06 8.27 0.10
CA ARG A 123 -9.23 7.21 -0.91
C ARG A 123 -7.94 6.49 -1.15
N SER A 124 -8.02 5.20 -1.45
CA SER A 124 -6.86 4.40 -1.77
C SER A 124 -6.29 4.75 -3.15
N GLN A 125 -4.96 4.80 -3.22
CA GLN A 125 -4.18 4.68 -4.44
C GLN A 125 -3.80 3.21 -4.66
N VAL A 126 -3.30 2.89 -5.85
CA VAL A 126 -2.74 1.58 -6.19
C VAL A 126 -1.23 1.73 -6.32
N LEU A 127 -0.47 1.00 -5.52
CA LEU A 127 0.98 0.89 -5.63
C LEU A 127 1.33 -0.42 -6.36
N PHE A 128 2.05 -0.30 -7.47
CA PHE A 128 2.67 -1.42 -8.15
C PHE A 128 4.18 -1.40 -7.91
N TYR A 129 4.77 -2.53 -7.53
CA TYR A 129 6.20 -2.69 -7.31
C TYR A 129 6.76 -3.88 -8.08
N ASN A 130 7.85 -3.69 -8.82
CA ASN A 130 8.50 -4.76 -9.57
C ASN A 130 9.82 -5.12 -8.85
N PRO A 131 9.86 -6.22 -8.08
CA PRO A 131 11.05 -6.62 -7.33
C PRO A 131 12.22 -7.03 -8.23
N ILE A 132 11.99 -7.43 -9.49
CA ILE A 132 13.05 -7.81 -10.42
C ILE A 132 13.79 -6.56 -10.91
N GLY A 133 13.05 -5.50 -11.22
CA GLY A 133 13.60 -4.26 -11.78
C GLY A 133 13.89 -3.16 -10.75
N GLY A 134 13.33 -3.26 -9.54
CA GLY A 134 13.40 -2.19 -8.53
C GLY A 134 12.68 -0.90 -8.94
N ASN A 135 11.64 -1.04 -9.76
CA ASN A 135 10.78 0.06 -10.18
C ASN A 135 9.46 -0.03 -9.43
N ALA A 136 8.83 1.12 -9.17
CA ALA A 136 7.50 1.18 -8.60
C ALA A 136 6.68 2.27 -9.28
N GLN A 137 5.36 2.20 -9.14
CA GLN A 137 4.47 3.29 -9.51
C GLN A 137 3.27 3.35 -8.58
N ILE A 138 2.83 4.57 -8.25
CA ILE A 138 1.57 4.80 -7.52
C ILE A 138 0.58 5.47 -8.47
N LEU A 139 -0.58 4.84 -8.64
CA LEU A 139 -1.70 5.34 -9.43
C LEU A 139 -2.70 6.06 -8.53
N THR A 140 -3.03 7.30 -8.90
CA THR A 140 -4.15 8.03 -8.33
C THR A 140 -5.37 7.87 -9.25
N LEU A 141 -6.49 7.44 -8.66
CA LEU A 141 -7.75 7.21 -9.38
C LEU A 141 -8.76 8.34 -9.11
N LYS A 142 -9.59 8.61 -10.11
CA LYS A 142 -10.82 9.41 -9.95
C LYS A 142 -11.91 8.55 -9.32
N THR A 143 -13.03 9.18 -8.96
CA THR A 143 -14.20 8.48 -8.38
C THR A 143 -14.84 7.47 -9.34
N ASP A 144 -14.68 7.65 -10.64
CA ASP A 144 -15.13 6.70 -11.67
C ASP A 144 -14.07 5.62 -12.00
N LEU A 145 -13.02 5.50 -11.17
CA LEU A 145 -11.88 4.61 -11.33
C LEU A 145 -10.99 4.89 -12.54
N SER A 146 -11.26 5.93 -13.33
CA SER A 146 -10.34 6.36 -14.39
C SER A 146 -9.05 6.93 -13.80
N LEU A 147 -7.93 6.75 -14.51
CA LEU A 147 -6.62 7.24 -14.07
C LEU A 147 -6.61 8.77 -14.00
N ALA A 148 -6.16 9.32 -12.87
CA ALA A 148 -5.95 10.75 -12.67
C ALA A 148 -4.47 11.14 -12.80
N ASP A 149 -3.58 10.40 -12.14
CA ASP A 149 -2.13 10.65 -12.14
C ASP A 149 -1.37 9.35 -11.90
N THR A 150 -0.11 9.32 -12.33
CA THR A 150 0.84 8.24 -12.08
C THR A 150 2.16 8.83 -11.61
N LYS A 151 2.63 8.40 -10.45
CA LYS A 151 4.01 8.63 -9.99
C LYS A 151 4.84 7.40 -10.17
N ASN A 152 6.00 7.56 -10.79
CA ASN A 152 6.94 6.50 -11.08
C ASN A 152 8.18 6.68 -10.21
N TYR A 153 8.70 5.56 -9.69
CA TYR A 153 9.91 5.51 -8.90
C TYR A 153 10.85 4.47 -9.49
N THR A 154 12.14 4.76 -9.38
CA THR A 154 13.22 3.88 -9.79
C THR A 154 14.24 3.80 -8.65
N GLY A 155 15.07 2.76 -8.66
CA GLY A 155 16.14 2.63 -7.67
C GLY A 155 15.68 2.13 -6.30
N TRP A 156 14.52 1.49 -6.21
CA TRP A 156 14.04 0.82 -5.00
C TRP A 156 14.73 -0.53 -4.74
N GLY A 157 15.85 -0.80 -5.42
CA GLY A 157 16.60 -2.05 -5.29
C GLY A 157 15.88 -3.27 -5.88
N THR A 158 16.65 -4.31 -6.18
CA THR A 158 16.12 -5.57 -6.72
C THR A 158 16.05 -6.62 -5.62
N ASN A 159 15.10 -7.55 -5.75
CA ASN A 159 14.85 -8.64 -4.79
C ASN A 159 14.57 -8.15 -3.35
N GLN A 160 14.04 -6.94 -3.20
CA GLN A 160 13.56 -6.45 -1.92
C GLN A 160 12.10 -6.87 -1.71
N VAL A 161 11.71 -7.05 -0.46
CA VAL A 161 10.33 -7.33 -0.08
C VAL A 161 9.68 -6.02 0.33
N LEU A 162 8.52 -5.70 -0.24
CA LEU A 162 7.79 -4.47 0.07
C LEU A 162 6.73 -4.71 1.14
N TYR A 163 6.66 -3.80 2.10
CA TYR A 163 5.57 -3.69 3.06
C TYR A 163 4.98 -2.28 3.05
N VAL A 164 3.68 -2.20 3.31
CA VAL A 164 2.94 -0.94 3.45
C VAL A 164 2.46 -0.78 4.88
N GLY A 165 2.62 0.41 5.43
CA GLY A 165 2.21 0.79 6.78
C GLY A 165 2.40 2.28 7.00
N HIS A 166 1.70 2.86 7.97
CA HIS A 166 1.93 4.21 8.49
C HIS A 166 3.35 4.40 9.03
N PHE A 167 3.94 3.42 9.73
CA PHE A 167 5.29 3.52 10.31
C PHE A 167 5.54 4.86 11.07
N GLY A 168 4.53 5.32 11.82
CA GLY A 168 4.56 6.56 12.60
C GLY A 168 4.17 7.82 11.83
N ALA A 169 4.01 7.74 10.51
CA ALA A 169 3.51 8.82 9.67
C ALA A 169 1.97 8.93 9.76
N PRO A 170 1.39 10.11 9.43
CA PRO A 170 -0.06 10.29 9.37
C PRO A 170 -0.72 9.60 8.17
N THR A 171 0.05 9.23 7.14
CA THR A 171 -0.43 8.54 5.94
C THR A 171 0.38 7.26 5.71
N LEU A 172 -0.11 6.38 4.83
CA LEU A 172 0.62 5.17 4.50
C LEU A 172 1.96 5.48 3.83
N SER A 173 2.95 4.71 4.24
CA SER A 173 4.36 4.75 3.85
C SER A 173 4.80 3.36 3.39
N VAL A 174 6.03 3.25 2.91
CA VAL A 174 6.60 2.00 2.41
C VAL A 174 7.84 1.60 3.22
N MET A 175 7.97 0.31 3.51
CA MET A 175 9.21 -0.30 3.97
C MET A 175 9.69 -1.29 2.91
N LEU A 176 10.89 -1.10 2.39
CA LEU A 176 11.57 -2.05 1.52
C LEU A 176 12.64 -2.80 2.32
N TYR A 177 12.53 -4.12 2.38
CA TYR A 177 13.47 -4.97 3.11
C TYR A 177 14.37 -5.75 2.15
N ASP A 178 15.69 -5.60 2.32
CA ASP A 178 16.70 -6.39 1.62
C ASP A 178 17.22 -7.51 2.55
N PRO A 179 16.82 -8.77 2.32
CA PRO A 179 17.27 -9.89 3.15
C PRO A 179 18.75 -10.24 3.00
N GLN A 180 19.40 -9.82 1.91
CA GLN A 180 20.82 -10.07 1.69
C GLN A 180 21.68 -9.03 2.39
N ALA A 181 21.26 -7.76 2.33
CA ALA A 181 21.95 -6.67 3.00
C ALA A 181 21.60 -6.56 4.49
N VAL A 182 20.49 -7.17 4.93
CA VAL A 182 19.96 -7.06 6.30
C VAL A 182 19.65 -5.58 6.63
N LEU A 183 19.03 -4.91 5.65
CA LEU A 183 18.67 -3.49 5.70
C LEU A 183 17.18 -3.32 5.37
N SER A 184 16.55 -2.35 6.03
CA SER A 184 15.24 -1.84 5.62
C SER A 184 15.34 -0.37 5.27
N ILE A 185 14.64 0.04 4.21
CA ILE A 185 14.50 1.43 3.78
C ILE A 185 13.04 1.82 4.01
N PHE A 186 12.82 2.82 4.85
CA PHE A 186 11.50 3.42 5.07
C PHE A 186 11.36 4.66 4.19
N LEU A 187 10.23 4.76 3.48
CA LEU A 187 9.90 5.85 2.56
C LEU A 187 8.56 6.47 2.97
N GLU A 188 8.58 7.74 3.34
CA GLU A 188 7.40 8.56 3.55
C GLU A 188 7.09 9.37 2.28
N PHE A 189 5.80 9.56 1.98
CA PHE A 189 5.35 10.35 0.85
C PHE A 189 4.64 11.61 1.30
N ASP A 190 4.83 12.71 0.56
CA ASP A 190 3.98 13.88 0.68
C ASP A 190 2.61 13.68 -0.01
N SER A 191 1.72 14.67 0.13
CA SER A 191 0.38 14.66 -0.49
C SER A 191 0.39 14.60 -2.04
N THR A 192 1.53 14.84 -2.67
CA THR A 192 1.74 14.74 -4.12
C THR A 192 2.38 13.41 -4.53
N LEU A 193 2.59 12.51 -3.55
CA LEU A 193 3.25 11.22 -3.66
C LEU A 193 4.75 11.33 -3.96
N MET A 194 5.38 12.47 -3.71
CA MET A 194 6.84 12.55 -3.78
C MET A 194 7.42 11.99 -2.48
N VAL A 195 8.56 11.27 -2.56
CA VAL A 195 9.27 10.81 -1.36
C VAL A 195 9.75 12.04 -0.59
N SER A 196 9.17 12.26 0.59
CA SER A 196 9.48 13.40 1.46
C SER A 196 10.55 13.05 2.48
N HIS A 197 10.62 11.79 2.90
CA HIS A 197 11.59 11.29 3.84
C HIS A 197 12.02 9.86 3.48
N GLN A 198 13.30 9.57 3.63
CA GLN A 198 13.86 8.24 3.44
C GLN A 198 14.88 7.94 4.54
N VAL A 199 14.70 6.81 5.21
CA VAL A 199 15.58 6.37 6.31
C VAL A 199 15.98 4.92 6.09
N THR A 200 17.28 4.63 6.22
CA THR A 200 17.81 3.27 6.13
C THR A 200 18.24 2.80 7.50
N VAL A 201 17.81 1.59 7.89
CA VAL A 201 18.16 0.98 9.18
C VAL A 201 18.67 -0.44 8.99
N HIS A 202 19.59 -0.86 9.88
CA HIS A 202 19.89 -2.27 10.03
C HIS A 202 18.69 -3.01 10.61
N SER A 203 18.37 -4.15 10.01
CA SER A 203 17.20 -4.96 10.37
C SER A 203 17.62 -6.36 10.80
N TRP A 204 16.68 -7.30 10.77
CA TRP A 204 16.87 -8.72 11.02
C TRP A 204 17.39 -9.46 9.78
N ASP A 205 17.96 -10.65 10.01
CA ASP A 205 18.48 -11.50 8.93
C ASP A 205 17.36 -12.18 8.11
N ASN A 206 17.76 -12.92 7.08
CA ASN A 206 16.83 -13.54 6.13
C ASN A 206 16.01 -14.74 6.67
N HIS A 207 16.10 -15.08 7.96
CA HIS A 207 15.36 -16.19 8.55
C HIS A 207 14.02 -15.78 9.17
N TRP A 208 13.71 -14.49 9.17
CA TRP A 208 12.55 -13.94 9.84
C TRP A 208 11.39 -13.73 8.85
N GLN A 209 10.20 -14.14 9.26
CA GLN A 209 8.95 -13.70 8.63
C GLN A 209 8.55 -12.36 9.23
N ILE A 210 8.13 -11.41 8.39
CA ILE A 210 7.78 -10.06 8.80
C ILE A 210 6.28 -9.86 8.64
N LEU A 211 5.67 -9.18 9.60
CA LEU A 211 4.27 -8.81 9.61
C LEU A 211 4.16 -7.34 10.02
N ILE A 212 3.39 -6.59 9.24
CA ILE A 212 3.11 -5.17 9.50
C ILE A 212 1.64 -5.02 9.85
N GLY A 213 1.35 -4.33 10.95
CA GLY A 213 -0.01 -4.01 11.31
C GLY A 213 -0.15 -3.44 12.70
N SER A 214 -1.40 -3.25 13.12
CA SER A 214 -1.75 -2.84 14.47
C SER A 214 -2.04 -4.08 15.32
N PHE A 215 -1.03 -4.62 16.00
CA PHE A 215 -1.17 -5.86 16.78
C PHE A 215 -1.53 -5.63 18.24
N LEU A 216 -1.41 -4.38 18.72
CA LEU A 216 -1.68 -4.02 20.11
C LEU A 216 -3.02 -3.32 20.25
N ASP A 217 -3.76 -3.66 21.32
CA ASP A 217 -4.93 -2.88 21.73
C ASP A 217 -4.48 -1.48 22.19
N ARG A 218 -4.73 -0.49 21.33
CA ARG A 218 -4.39 0.91 21.57
C ARG A 218 -5.58 1.74 22.06
N SER A 219 -6.75 1.11 22.29
CA SER A 219 -7.97 1.81 22.71
C SER A 219 -7.75 2.74 23.90
N ARG A 220 -6.96 2.29 24.89
CA ARG A 220 -6.64 3.06 26.10
C ARG A 220 -5.73 4.26 25.84
N CYS A 221 -4.69 4.11 25.02
CA CYS A 221 -3.79 5.23 24.75
C CYS A 221 -4.39 6.22 23.73
N LEU A 222 -5.25 5.74 22.81
CA LEU A 222 -5.96 6.58 21.84
C LEU A 222 -6.95 7.48 22.55
N ALA A 223 -7.68 6.93 23.55
CA ALA A 223 -8.55 7.72 24.42
C ALA A 223 -7.80 8.82 25.20
N THR A 224 -6.49 8.66 25.40
CA THR A 224 -5.63 9.65 26.07
C THR A 224 -4.81 10.52 25.10
N ASN A 225 -5.01 10.39 23.78
CA ASN A 225 -4.23 11.06 22.72
C ASN A 225 -2.70 10.91 22.86
N ASN A 226 -2.24 9.75 23.35
CA ASN A 226 -0.82 9.52 23.65
C ASN A 226 -0.27 8.21 23.03
N CYS A 227 -0.93 7.67 22.00
CA CYS A 227 -0.33 6.56 21.24
C CYS A 227 0.62 7.11 20.17
N SER A 228 1.69 6.35 19.89
CA SER A 228 2.24 6.40 18.53
C SER A 228 1.19 5.84 17.57
N THR A 229 0.95 6.55 16.48
CA THR A 229 -0.01 6.17 15.43
C THR A 229 0.57 5.18 14.41
N GLY A 230 1.75 4.60 14.68
CA GLY A 230 2.48 3.79 13.71
C GLY A 230 2.22 2.29 13.81
N ASP A 231 2.37 1.55 12.72
CA ASP A 231 2.28 0.09 12.78
C ASP A 231 3.38 -0.50 13.64
N ASP A 232 3.07 -1.65 14.21
CA ASP A 232 4.05 -2.54 14.80
C ASP A 232 4.65 -3.41 13.68
N ILE A 233 5.96 -3.65 13.78
CA ILE A 233 6.68 -4.56 12.89
C ILE A 233 6.98 -5.80 13.71
N LEU A 234 6.21 -6.87 13.50
CA LEU A 234 6.47 -8.16 14.13
C LEU A 234 7.37 -8.99 13.24
N VAL A 235 8.42 -9.55 13.83
CA VAL A 235 9.31 -10.47 13.13
C VAL A 235 9.39 -11.79 13.86
N LEU A 236 9.07 -12.87 13.16
CA LEU A 236 9.03 -14.23 13.68
C LEU A 236 10.18 -15.06 13.10
N ASN A 237 11.06 -15.54 13.97
CA ASN A 237 12.03 -16.56 13.64
C ASN A 237 11.37 -17.92 13.70
N ARG A 238 10.94 -18.43 12.55
CA ARG A 238 10.26 -19.73 12.45
C ARG A 238 11.13 -20.92 12.89
N ARG A 239 12.46 -20.76 12.91
CA ARG A 239 13.36 -21.83 13.38
C ARG A 239 13.38 -21.92 14.89
N THR A 240 13.31 -20.81 15.61
CA THR A 240 13.42 -20.77 17.09
C THR A 240 12.07 -20.59 17.78
N GLY A 241 11.06 -20.07 17.08
CA GLY A 241 9.79 -19.60 17.64
C GLY A 241 9.89 -18.23 18.32
N GLN A 242 11.03 -17.55 18.22
CA GLN A 242 11.21 -16.21 18.77
C GLN A 242 10.45 -15.18 17.93
N LEU A 243 9.64 -14.37 18.59
CA LEU A 243 8.90 -13.26 18.01
C LEU A 243 9.45 -11.96 18.60
N GLU A 244 9.82 -11.01 17.75
CA GLU A 244 10.29 -9.69 18.17
C GLU A 244 9.36 -8.62 17.63
N GLN A 245 9.12 -7.58 18.45
CA GLN A 245 8.31 -6.44 18.07
C GLN A 245 9.20 -5.21 17.93
N PHE A 246 9.22 -4.66 16.73
CA PHE A 246 9.86 -3.40 16.41
C PHE A 246 8.82 -2.30 16.19
N VAL A 247 9.22 -1.07 16.46
CA VAL A 247 8.49 0.12 16.04
C VAL A 247 9.45 1.05 15.31
N PHE A 248 8.97 1.59 14.19
CA PHE A 248 9.62 2.66 13.46
C PHE A 248 8.75 3.93 13.52
N SER A 249 9.41 5.08 13.60
CA SER A 249 8.76 6.38 13.42
C SER A 249 9.69 7.36 12.71
N PHE A 250 9.19 8.04 11.68
CA PHE A 250 9.89 9.20 11.12
C PHE A 250 9.94 10.32 12.18
N GLY A 251 11.07 11.04 12.25
CA GLY A 251 11.24 12.15 13.18
C GLY A 251 12.06 13.28 12.58
N ASN A 252 11.69 14.51 12.92
CA ASN A 252 12.48 15.71 12.63
C ASN A 252 12.80 16.39 13.95
N GLN A 253 14.09 16.58 14.26
CA GLN A 253 14.52 17.53 15.28
C GLN A 253 15.05 18.79 14.60
N TYR A 254 14.75 19.96 15.15
CA TYR A 254 15.34 21.20 14.67
C TYR A 254 16.46 21.63 15.61
N GLN A 255 17.68 21.75 15.09
CA GLN A 255 18.73 22.46 15.78
C GLN A 255 18.56 23.95 15.50
N VAL A 256 18.39 24.73 16.56
CA VAL A 256 18.38 26.20 16.48
C VAL A 256 19.83 26.66 16.50
N ASP A 257 20.32 27.14 15.36
CA ASP A 257 21.63 27.77 15.30
C ASP A 257 21.54 29.20 15.81
N ASP A 258 21.79 29.38 17.11
CA ASP A 258 21.85 30.68 17.74
C ASP A 258 23.14 31.42 17.36
N THR A 259 23.07 32.28 16.34
CA THR A 259 24.21 33.06 15.84
C THR A 259 24.48 34.35 16.63
N ARG A 260 23.94 34.50 17.85
CA ARG A 260 24.18 35.68 18.70
C ARG A 260 25.66 35.79 19.12
N SER A 261 26.45 36.52 18.34
CA SER A 261 27.86 36.84 18.66
C SER A 261 28.07 38.10 19.50
N GLN A 262 27.02 38.86 19.85
CA GLN A 262 27.15 40.13 20.58
C GLN A 262 25.92 40.39 21.47
N GLY A 263 26.08 40.38 22.80
CA GLY A 263 24.99 40.48 23.76
C GLY A 263 24.18 41.80 23.80
N PHE A 264 24.54 42.84 23.04
CA PHE A 264 23.93 44.18 23.19
C PHE A 264 23.88 45.05 21.92
N VAL A 265 23.74 44.50 20.71
CA VAL A 265 23.51 45.35 19.51
C VAL A 265 22.01 45.42 19.20
N ARG A 266 21.36 46.54 19.56
CA ARG A 266 19.97 46.83 19.12
C ARG A 266 19.98 47.25 17.65
N SER A 267 19.98 46.29 16.73
CA SER A 267 19.61 46.54 15.33
C SER A 267 18.12 46.24 15.13
N ARG A 268 17.39 47.06 14.37
CA ARG A 268 15.93 46.98 14.15
C ARG A 268 15.49 45.84 13.21
N VAL A 269 16.28 44.77 13.10
CA VAL A 269 15.95 43.59 12.31
C VAL A 269 16.13 42.40 13.24
N ALA A 270 15.04 41.67 13.51
CA ALA A 270 15.11 40.44 14.27
C ALA A 270 16.07 39.48 13.54
N PRO A 271 17.11 38.94 14.21
CA PRO A 271 17.90 37.87 13.66
C PRO A 271 16.95 36.72 13.27
N MET A 272 17.02 36.26 12.03
CA MET A 272 16.35 35.02 11.63
C MET A 272 17.16 33.87 12.21
N ASP A 273 16.62 33.20 13.23
CA ASP A 273 17.15 31.92 13.67
C ASP A 273 17.13 30.96 12.47
N SER A 274 18.29 30.41 12.10
CA SER A 274 18.34 29.34 11.10
C SER A 274 18.05 28.02 11.81
N LEU A 275 16.94 27.40 11.44
CA LEU A 275 16.59 26.05 11.89
C LEU A 275 17.20 25.05 10.91
N THR A 276 18.11 24.20 11.39
CA THR A 276 18.59 23.04 10.63
C THR A 276 17.81 21.81 11.07
N SER A 277 17.17 21.12 10.13
CA SER A 277 16.46 19.86 10.41
C SER A 277 17.47 18.73 10.50
N ILE A 278 17.49 18.03 11.62
CA ILE A 278 18.23 16.80 11.87
C ILE A 278 17.22 15.65 11.85
N ASP A 279 17.56 14.56 11.17
CA ASP A 279 16.78 13.33 11.22
C ASP A 279 16.77 12.77 12.65
N ALA A 280 15.58 12.68 13.22
CA ALA A 280 15.31 12.13 14.54
C ALA A 280 14.44 10.88 14.47
N SER A 281 14.44 10.21 13.31
CA SER A 281 13.74 8.96 13.11
C SER A 281 14.24 7.90 14.08
N SER A 282 13.33 7.05 14.54
CA SER A 282 13.62 6.03 15.54
C SER A 282 13.24 4.66 15.00
N PHE A 283 14.08 3.67 15.32
CA PHE A 283 13.82 2.26 15.08
C PHE A 283 14.23 1.49 16.33
N SER A 284 13.29 0.80 16.96
CA SER A 284 13.51 0.24 18.29
C SER A 284 12.84 -1.11 18.46
N LEU A 285 13.58 -2.06 19.05
CA LEU A 285 13.04 -3.31 19.58
C LEU A 285 12.33 -3.01 20.89
N LEU A 286 11.02 -3.25 20.93
CA LEU A 286 10.21 -3.05 22.13
C LEU A 286 10.18 -4.27 23.03
N THR A 287 10.03 -5.45 22.45
CA THR A 287 9.95 -6.71 23.20
C THR A 287 10.34 -7.93 22.38
N THR A 288 10.68 -8.98 23.10
CA THR A 288 11.01 -10.30 22.57
C THR A 288 10.17 -11.34 23.32
N LEU A 289 9.44 -12.15 22.57
CA LEU A 289 8.56 -13.19 23.06
C LEU A 289 9.04 -14.55 22.54
N ASN A 290 9.07 -15.55 23.41
CA ASN A 290 9.30 -16.93 23.00
C ASN A 290 7.94 -17.60 22.75
N THR A 291 7.72 -18.04 21.52
CA THR A 291 6.48 -18.71 21.11
C THR A 291 6.77 -20.15 20.66
N SER A 292 5.72 -20.96 20.54
CA SER A 292 5.81 -22.29 19.92
C SER A 292 5.67 -22.26 18.40
N ILE A 293 5.44 -21.09 17.80
CA ILE A 293 5.06 -20.93 16.40
C ILE A 293 6.28 -21.15 15.51
N ARG A 294 6.20 -22.12 14.60
CA ARG A 294 7.30 -22.48 13.68
C ARG A 294 6.82 -22.79 12.27
N GLY A 295 5.70 -23.48 12.14
CA GLY A 295 5.19 -23.96 10.85
C GLY A 295 3.82 -23.39 10.47
N GLU A 296 3.16 -22.75 11.42
CA GLU A 296 1.84 -22.16 11.26
C GLU A 296 1.89 -20.92 10.37
N GLU A 297 0.85 -20.71 9.57
CA GLU A 297 0.65 -19.44 8.89
C GLU A 297 0.19 -18.39 9.90
N LEU A 298 0.86 -17.24 9.87
CA LEU A 298 0.48 -16.08 10.66
C LEU A 298 -0.06 -15.04 9.68
N TYR A 299 -1.31 -14.63 9.92
CA TYR A 299 -2.01 -13.57 9.21
C TYR A 299 -2.30 -12.43 10.19
#